data_AF-A0AAU1V4G9-F1
#
_entry.id   AF-A0AAU1V4G9-F1
#
_cell.length_a   1.000
_cell.length_b   1.000
_cell.length_c   1.000
_cell.angle_alpha   90.00
_cell.angle_beta   90.00
_cell.angle_gamma   90.00
#
_symmetry.space_group_name_H-M   'P 1'
#
loop_
_entity.id
_entity.type
_entity.pdbx_description
1 polymer ?
#
loop_
_entity_poly.entity_id
_entity_poly.type
_entity_poly.pdbx_seq_one_letter_code
_entity_poly.pdbx_strand_id
1 'polypeptide(L)' 'MNQNDLDNIAHRIGSAAMEFAPGHRPTAAQVADAASILHGMLQTAEPYGVTFADFDGVAHFARLAIQLVQSRDASR' A
#
# COMPACT_ATOMS: atom_id res chain seq x y z
N MET A 1 -5.24 -15.41 2.75
CA MET A 1 -4.76 -14.58 1.61
C MET A 1 -3.99 -15.42 0.60
N ASN A 2 -4.11 -15.16 -0.71
CA ASN A 2 -3.49 -15.95 -1.79
C ASN A 2 -2.51 -15.11 -2.66
N GLN A 3 -1.84 -15.76 -3.63
CA GLN A 3 -0.87 -15.08 -4.52
C GLN A 3 -1.50 -13.94 -5.34
N ASN A 4 -2.77 -14.09 -5.75
CA ASN A 4 -3.47 -13.06 -6.50
C ASN A 4 -3.67 -11.79 -5.67
N ASP A 5 -3.92 -11.91 -4.36
CA ASP A 5 -4.01 -10.75 -3.47
C ASP A 5 -2.67 -10.00 -3.37
N LEU A 6 -1.56 -10.73 -3.28
CA LEU A 6 -0.20 -10.17 -3.24
C LEU A 6 0.15 -9.42 -4.54
N ASP A 7 -0.15 -10.02 -5.69
CA ASP A 7 0.09 -9.41 -7.00
C ASP A 7 -0.76 -8.14 -7.17
N ASN A 8 -2.00 -8.16 -6.69
CA ASN A 8 -2.89 -7.00 -6.71
C ASN A 8 -2.38 -5.86 -5.81
N ILE A 9 -1.88 -6.16 -4.60
CA ILE A 9 -1.26 -5.17 -3.71
C ILE A 9 -0.06 -4.52 -4.42
N ALA A 10 0.85 -5.33 -4.96
CA ALA A 10 2.04 -4.85 -5.65
C ALA A 10 1.69 -3.96 -6.85
N HIS A 11 0.74 -4.40 -7.68
CA HIS A 11 0.27 -3.65 -8.83
C HIS A 11 -0.31 -2.28 -8.44
N ARG A 12 -1.15 -2.24 -7.41
CA ARG A 12 -1.81 -1.01 -6.96
C ARG A 12 -0.88 -0.01 -6.33
N ILE A 13 0.09 -0.46 -5.54
CA ILE A 13 1.10 0.43 -4.97
C ILE A 13 2.01 0.97 -6.06
N GLY A 14 2.40 0.14 -7.03
CA GLY A 14 3.15 0.60 -8.20
C GLY A 14 2.39 1.67 -8.97
N SER A 15 1.10 1.47 -9.21
CA SER A 15 0.23 2.47 -9.85
C SER A 15 0.12 3.76 -9.02
N ALA A 16 -0.18 3.64 -7.72
CA ALA A 16 -0.31 4.78 -6.81
C ALA A 16 0.99 5.58 -6.68
N ALA A 17 2.15 4.93 -6.70
CA ALA A 17 3.46 5.58 -6.68
C ALA A 17 3.67 6.49 -7.90
N MET A 18 3.10 6.13 -9.05
CA MET A 18 3.20 6.92 -10.28
C MET A 18 2.31 8.17 -10.28
N GLU A 19 1.30 8.23 -9.42
CA GLU A 19 0.43 9.39 -9.24
C GLU A 19 1.09 10.56 -8.49
N PHE A 20 2.26 10.33 -7.87
CA PHE A 20 3.01 11.38 -7.20
C PHE A 20 3.76 12.25 -8.22
N ALA A 21 3.82 13.56 -7.94
CA ALA A 21 4.67 14.48 -8.68
C ALA A 21 6.13 13.98 -8.67
N PRO A 22 6.92 14.19 -9.74
CA PRO A 22 8.26 13.59 -9.86
C PRO A 22 9.18 13.77 -8.65
N GLY A 23 9.19 14.95 -8.02
CA GLY A 23 9.99 15.23 -6.82
C GLY A 23 9.49 14.61 -5.52
N HIS A 24 8.31 14.00 -5.52
CA HIS A 24 7.66 13.36 -4.36
C HIS A 24 7.39 11.87 -4.59
N ARG A 25 7.90 11.30 -5.69
CA ARG A 25 7.73 9.87 -5.97
C ARG A 25 8.42 9.05 -4.87
N PRO A 26 7.76 8.00 -4.36
CA PRO A 26 8.38 7.14 -3.37
C PRO A 26 9.57 6.39 -3.97
N THR A 27 10.58 6.13 -3.14
CA THR A 27 11.69 5.25 -3.52
C THR A 27 11.21 3.80 -3.59
N ALA A 28 11.98 2.93 -4.24
CA ALA A 28 11.68 1.50 -4.28
C ALA A 28 11.56 0.87 -2.86
N ALA A 29 12.37 1.35 -1.91
CA ALA A 29 12.28 0.91 -0.52
C ALA A 29 10.95 1.35 0.13
N GLN A 30 10.51 2.58 -0.13
CA GLN A 30 9.23 3.08 0.40
C GLN A 30 8.02 2.37 -0.22
N VAL A 31 8.10 2.04 -1.51
CA VAL A 31 7.10 1.21 -2.20
C VAL A 31 7.01 -0.18 -1.57
N ALA A 32 8.15 -0.84 -1.36
CA ALA A 32 8.19 -2.17 -0.74
C ALA A 32 7.65 -2.16 0.69
N ASP A 33 8.01 -1.15 1.49
CA ASP A 33 7.54 -1.02 2.86
C ASP A 33 6.04 -0.70 2.94
N ALA A 34 5.54 0.18 2.07
CA ALA A 34 4.10 0.41 1.94
C ALA A 34 3.35 -0.89 1.59
N ALA A 35 3.94 -1.75 0.74
CA ALA A 35 3.38 -3.05 0.40
C ALA A 35 3.33 -3.99 1.58
N SER A 36 4.40 -4.05 2.37
CA SER A 36 4.44 -4.84 3.61
C SER A 36 3.39 -4.37 4.63
N ILE A 37 3.20 -3.07 4.79
CA ILE A 37 2.17 -2.51 5.69
C ILE A 37 0.77 -2.94 5.22
N LEU A 38 0.47 -2.75 3.94
CA LEU A 38 -0.83 -3.11 3.37
C LEU A 38 -1.13 -4.60 3.50
N HIS A 39 -0.14 -5.43 3.21
CA HIS A 39 -0.22 -6.87 3.43
C HIS A 39 -0.51 -7.22 4.89
N GLY A 40 0.20 -6.60 5.85
CA GLY A 40 -0.04 -6.81 7.28
C GLY A 40 -1.44 -6.37 7.74
N MET A 41 -1.95 -5.24 7.22
CA MET A 41 -3.30 -4.78 7.50
C MET A 41 -4.36 -5.78 7.02
N LEU A 42 -4.19 -6.30 5.81
CA LEU A 42 -5.10 -7.30 5.22
C LEU A 42 -5.06 -8.63 5.99
N GLN A 43 -3.88 -9.12 6.35
CA GLN A 43 -3.75 -10.32 7.18
C GLN A 43 -4.43 -10.16 8.53
N THR A 44 -4.35 -8.97 9.12
CA THR A 44 -5.00 -8.66 10.41
C THR A 44 -6.52 -8.55 10.28
N ALA A 45 -7.01 -8.09 9.13
CA ALA A 45 -8.43 -7.88 8.88
C ALA A 45 -9.16 -9.15 8.39
N GLU A 46 -8.43 -10.12 7.84
CA GLU A 46 -8.95 -11.40 7.31
C GLU A 46 -9.88 -12.15 8.30
N PRO A 47 -9.58 -12.25 9.61
CA PRO A 47 -10.48 -12.92 10.58
C PRO A 47 -11.84 -12.23 10.76
N TYR A 48 -11.94 -10.95 10.38
CA TYR A 48 -13.18 -10.17 10.42
C TYR A 48 -13.95 -10.24 9.09
N GLY A 49 -13.50 -11.06 8.15
CA GLY A 49 -14.11 -11.20 6.82
C GLY A 49 -13.79 -10.06 5.86
N VAL A 50 -12.83 -9.19 6.21
CA VAL A 50 -12.39 -8.09 5.34
C VAL A 50 -11.37 -8.62 4.34
N THR A 51 -11.64 -8.35 3.07
CA THR A 51 -10.83 -8.77 1.93
C THR A 51 -10.10 -7.60 1.30
N PHE A 52 -9.22 -7.91 0.35
CA PHE A 52 -8.58 -6.88 -0.46
C PHE A 52 -9.59 -6.03 -1.25
N ALA A 53 -10.70 -6.63 -1.72
CA ALA A 53 -11.74 -5.91 -2.44
C ALA A 53 -12.45 -4.86 -1.55
N ASP A 54 -12.58 -5.14 -0.25
CA ASP A 54 -13.16 -4.19 0.70
C ASP A 54 -12.22 -2.99 0.93
N PHE A 55 -10.91 -3.23 0.98
CA PHE A 55 -9.91 -2.18 1.03
C PHE A 55 -9.75 -1.42 -0.29
N ASP A 56 -9.96 -2.09 -1.42
CA ASP A 56 -9.98 -1.45 -2.72
C ASP A 56 -11.09 -0.39 -2.83
N GLY A 57 -12.27 -0.70 -2.29
CA GLY A 57 -13.37 0.27 -2.19
C GLY A 57 -13.00 1.54 -1.40
N VAL A 58 -11.95 1.51 -0.57
CA VAL A 58 -11.39 2.68 0.10
C VAL A 58 -10.47 3.42 -0.87
N ALA A 59 -11.00 4.50 -1.46
CA ALA A 59 -10.26 5.33 -2.41
C ALA A 59 -8.87 5.72 -1.87
N HIS A 60 -7.85 5.59 -2.73
CA HIS A 60 -6.47 5.98 -2.48
C HIS A 60 -5.76 5.24 -1.34
N PHE A 61 -6.24 4.07 -0.91
CA PHE A 61 -5.61 3.33 0.18
C PHE A 61 -4.11 3.02 -0.06
N ALA A 62 -3.75 2.62 -1.28
CA ALA A 62 -2.34 2.40 -1.65
C ALA A 62 -1.49 3.68 -1.56
N ARG A 63 -2.08 4.83 -1.93
CA ARG A 63 -1.42 6.14 -1.84
C ARG A 63 -1.25 6.60 -0.38
N LEU A 64 -2.24 6.34 0.47
CA LEU A 64 -2.18 6.65 1.90
C LEU A 64 -1.08 5.85 2.60
N ALA A 65 -0.91 4.58 2.27
CA ALA A 65 0.18 3.76 2.80
C ALA A 65 1.57 4.32 2.40
N ILE A 66 1.72 4.76 1.14
CA ILE A 66 2.95 5.42 0.67
C ILE A 66 3.21 6.72 1.46
N GLN A 67 2.18 7.56 1.63
CA GLN A 67 2.31 8.82 2.37
C GLN A 67 2.67 8.59 3.84
N LEU A 68 2.13 7.54 4.47
CA LEU A 68 2.47 7.16 5.83
C LEU A 68 3.96 6.81 5.95
N VAL A 69 4.48 6.01 5.02
CA VAL A 69 5.91 5.64 4.99
C VAL A 69 6.78 6.89 4.77
N GLN A 70 6.44 7.73 3.80
CA GLN A 70 7.18 8.97 3.54
C GLN A 70 7.19 9.92 4.74
N SER A 71 6.05 10.07 5.43
CA SER A 71 5.95 10.88 6.64
C SER A 71 6.80 10.31 7.78
N ARG A 72 6.81 8.99 7.96
CA ARG A 72 7.63 8.32 8.98
C ARG A 72 9.12 8.52 8.72
N ASP A 73 9.54 8.37 7.46
CA ASP A 73 10.94 8.50 7.06
C ASP A 73 11.41 9.96 7.13
N ALA A 74 10.55 10.93 6.83
CA ALA A 74 10.86 12.35 6.96
C ALA A 74 10.97 12.85 8.41
N SER A 75 10.44 12.08 9.38
CA SER A 75 10.46 12.42 10.81
C SER A 75 11.67 11.82 11.56
N ARG A 76 12.56 11.13 10.86
CA ARG A 76 13.81 10.54 11.40
C ARG A 76 15.00 11.42 11.08
#